data_AF-A0AAI8ZUS8-F1
#
_entry.id   AF-A0AAI8ZUS8-F1
#
_cell.length_a   1.000
_cell.length_b   1.000
_cell.length_c   1.000
_cell.angle_alpha   90.00
_cell.angle_beta   90.00
_cell.angle_gamma   90.00
#
_symmetry.space_group_name_H-M   'P 1'
#
loop_
_entity.id
_entity.type
_entity.pdbx_description
1 polymer ?
#
loop_
_entity_poly.entity_id
_entity_poly.type
_entity_poly.pdbx_seq_one_letter_code
_entity_poly.pdbx_strand_id
1 'polypeptide(L)'
;MLKSANVQKMGAASLNVAPKVFPRGFGGSYALTDEKTGEALPFTRYQITTSTGDVYSGTTDIEGKTAKIFTSTPMPLTIGSPDESLDEQLRAIDESTGEPLVEYAYYAKSQDGQVYSGFTDAQGLTERMVTQGKSEITVLWGDEALARIEKDA
;
A
#
# COMPACT_ATOMS: atom_id res chain seq x y z
N MET A 1 -62.10 -61.09 -15.93
CA MET A 1 -60.63 -61.26 -16.07
C MET A 1 -60.12 -60.15 -16.98
N LEU A 2 -59.33 -59.20 -16.47
CA LEU A 2 -58.74 -58.11 -17.26
C LEU A 2 -57.24 -58.41 -17.44
N LYS A 3 -56.76 -58.42 -18.69
CA LYS A 3 -55.32 -58.56 -19.01
C LYS A 3 -54.65 -57.19 -18.88
N SER A 4 -53.64 -57.08 -18.03
CA SER A 4 -52.82 -55.86 -17.90
C SER A 4 -51.98 -55.64 -19.15
N ALA A 5 -52.09 -54.43 -19.71
CA ALA A 5 -51.35 -53.98 -20.89
C ALA A 5 -49.91 -53.55 -20.53
N ASN A 6 -49.04 -53.67 -21.54
CA ASN A 6 -47.60 -53.41 -21.56
C ASN A 6 -47.11 -52.24 -20.71
N VAL A 7 -46.04 -52.47 -19.92
CA VAL A 7 -45.19 -51.42 -19.35
C VAL A 7 -44.04 -51.17 -20.32
N GLN A 8 -44.04 -50.02 -21.00
CA GLN A 8 -42.87 -49.55 -21.75
C GLN A 8 -41.99 -48.73 -20.80
N LYS A 9 -40.79 -49.25 -20.48
CA LYS A 9 -39.76 -48.50 -19.77
C LYS A 9 -39.15 -47.50 -20.76
N MET A 10 -39.51 -46.23 -20.66
CA MET A 10 -38.76 -45.18 -21.35
C MET A 10 -37.30 -45.23 -20.87
N GLY A 11 -36.36 -45.28 -21.82
CA GLY A 11 -34.92 -45.28 -21.55
C GLY A 11 -34.48 -44.03 -20.78
N ALA A 12 -33.28 -44.08 -20.20
CA ALA A 12 -32.75 -43.00 -19.38
C ALA A 12 -32.75 -41.65 -20.13
N ALA A 13 -33.41 -40.64 -19.56
CA ALA A 13 -33.30 -39.28 -20.05
C ALA A 13 -31.88 -38.76 -19.80
N SER A 14 -31.13 -38.46 -20.87
CA SER A 14 -29.82 -37.83 -20.75
C SER A 14 -30.00 -36.31 -20.71
N LEU A 15 -29.72 -35.71 -19.55
CA LEU A 15 -29.68 -34.26 -19.40
C LEU A 15 -28.30 -33.76 -19.87
N ASN A 16 -28.22 -33.24 -21.09
CA ASN A 16 -27.02 -32.60 -21.62
C ASN A 16 -26.93 -31.16 -21.10
N VAL A 17 -26.30 -30.98 -19.94
CA VAL A 17 -25.99 -29.65 -19.39
C VAL A 17 -24.56 -29.30 -19.76
N ALA A 18 -24.35 -28.11 -20.34
CA ALA A 18 -23.00 -27.59 -20.55
C ALA A 18 -22.23 -27.59 -19.21
N PRO A 19 -20.98 -28.10 -19.16
CA PRO A 19 -20.22 -28.14 -17.92
C PRO A 19 -20.12 -26.73 -17.31
N LYS A 20 -20.50 -26.59 -16.04
CA LYS A 20 -20.31 -25.34 -15.30
C LYS A 20 -18.82 -25.07 -15.19
N VAL A 21 -18.33 -24.06 -15.90
CA VAL A 21 -16.92 -23.65 -15.81
C VAL A 21 -16.70 -23.06 -14.43
N PHE A 22 -16.06 -23.82 -13.56
CA PHE A 22 -15.59 -23.28 -12.28
C PHE A 22 -14.43 -22.31 -12.57
N PRO A 23 -14.42 -21.10 -11.98
CA PRO A 23 -13.24 -20.26 -12.05
C PRO A 23 -12.06 -21.06 -11.50
N ARG A 24 -10.90 -21.01 -12.18
CA ARG A 24 -9.72 -21.83 -11.85
C ARG A 24 -9.01 -21.41 -10.55
N GLY A 25 -9.71 -20.74 -9.63
CA GLY A 25 -9.11 -20.16 -8.44
C GLY A 25 -10.11 -19.47 -7.53
N PHE A 26 -9.58 -18.97 -6.43
CA PHE A 26 -10.26 -18.13 -5.46
C PHE A 26 -10.17 -16.69 -5.95
N GLY A 27 -11.27 -15.94 -5.91
CA GLY A 27 -11.25 -14.56 -6.42
C GLY A 27 -12.17 -13.64 -5.65
N GLY A 28 -11.71 -12.41 -5.44
CA GLY A 28 -12.38 -11.39 -4.65
C GLY A 28 -11.94 -9.98 -5.02
N SER A 29 -12.75 -9.01 -4.62
CA SER A 29 -12.44 -7.59 -4.62
C SER A 29 -12.61 -7.07 -3.21
N TYR A 30 -11.86 -6.05 -2.83
CA TYR A 30 -11.82 -5.51 -1.47
C TYR A 30 -12.21 -4.04 -1.51
N ALA A 31 -12.89 -3.54 -0.49
CA ALA A 31 -13.22 -2.11 -0.38
C ALA A 31 -12.26 -1.44 0.59
N LEU A 32 -11.65 -0.34 0.17
CA LEU A 32 -10.85 0.54 1.02
C LEU A 32 -11.78 1.60 1.61
N THR A 33 -11.70 1.78 2.92
CA THR A 33 -12.47 2.77 3.67
C THR A 33 -11.56 3.55 4.60
N ASP A 34 -11.89 4.82 4.85
CA ASP A 34 -11.22 5.60 5.88
C ASP A 34 -11.49 4.99 7.27
N GLU A 35 -10.45 4.84 8.08
CA GLU A 35 -10.58 4.19 9.38
C GLU A 35 -11.41 5.00 10.38
N LYS A 36 -11.39 6.34 10.27
CA LYS A 36 -12.06 7.24 11.22
C LYS A 36 -13.51 7.47 10.84
N THR A 37 -13.79 7.67 9.56
CA THR A 37 -15.13 8.00 9.08
C THR A 37 -15.90 6.78 8.56
N GLY A 38 -15.20 5.71 8.18
CA GLY A 38 -15.78 4.54 7.51
C GLY A 38 -16.20 4.81 6.06
N GLU A 39 -15.92 6.00 5.54
CA GLU A 39 -16.27 6.36 4.16
C GLU A 39 -15.40 5.62 3.16
N ALA A 40 -15.98 5.30 1.99
CA ALA A 40 -15.21 4.69 0.91
C ALA A 40 -14.05 5.60 0.48
N LEU A 41 -12.90 5.01 0.18
CA LEU A 41 -11.72 5.69 -0.36
C LEU A 41 -11.66 5.47 -1.88
N PRO A 42 -12.35 6.28 -2.68
CA PRO A 42 -12.30 6.16 -4.13
C PRO A 42 -10.97 6.64 -4.68
N PHE A 43 -10.63 6.18 -5.88
CA PHE A 43 -9.43 6.61 -6.63
C PHE A 43 -8.11 6.51 -5.83
N THR A 44 -8.07 5.60 -4.87
CA THR A 44 -6.94 5.41 -3.95
C THR A 44 -6.07 4.28 -4.45
N ARG A 45 -4.75 4.53 -4.51
CA ARG A 45 -3.79 3.51 -4.93
C ARG A 45 -3.70 2.41 -3.87
N TYR A 46 -3.59 1.18 -4.33
CA TYR A 46 -3.44 0.04 -3.45
C TYR A 46 -2.41 -0.95 -4.00
N GLN A 47 -1.85 -1.75 -3.09
CA GLN A 47 -1.02 -2.90 -3.37
C GLN A 47 -1.51 -4.07 -2.52
N ILE A 48 -1.79 -5.20 -3.19
CA ILE A 48 -2.15 -6.46 -2.54
C ILE A 48 -1.01 -7.44 -2.76
N THR A 49 -0.43 -7.92 -1.66
CA THR A 49 0.65 -8.91 -1.68
C THR A 49 0.11 -10.25 -1.18
N THR A 50 0.30 -11.30 -1.95
CA THR A 50 -0.04 -12.66 -1.53
C THR A 50 1.04 -13.23 -0.61
N SER A 51 0.72 -14.27 0.18
CA SER A 51 1.73 -14.98 0.97
C SER A 51 2.82 -15.67 0.13
N THR A 52 2.60 -15.85 -1.18
CA THR A 52 3.58 -16.37 -2.14
C THR A 52 4.50 -15.30 -2.72
N GLY A 53 4.23 -14.02 -2.44
CA GLY A 53 5.01 -12.87 -2.93
C GLY A 53 4.49 -12.26 -4.24
N ASP A 54 3.36 -12.72 -4.76
CA ASP A 54 2.73 -12.09 -5.94
C ASP A 54 2.13 -10.75 -5.54
N VAL A 55 2.37 -9.72 -6.36
CA VAL A 55 1.92 -8.35 -6.08
C VAL A 55 0.91 -7.90 -7.13
N TYR A 56 -0.25 -7.42 -6.66
CA TYR A 56 -1.32 -6.86 -7.47
C TYR A 56 -1.54 -5.41 -7.05
N SER A 57 -1.25 -4.46 -7.93
CA SER A 57 -1.45 -3.04 -7.68
C SER A 57 -2.54 -2.46 -8.56
N GLY A 58 -3.10 -1.34 -8.12
CA GLY A 58 -4.15 -0.66 -8.87
C GLY A 58 -4.63 0.61 -8.17
N THR A 59 -5.80 1.06 -8.59
CA THR A 59 -6.50 2.20 -8.01
C THR A 59 -7.95 1.81 -7.80
N THR A 60 -8.54 2.17 -6.66
CA THR A 60 -9.92 1.84 -6.33
C THR A 60 -10.91 2.59 -7.22
N ASP A 61 -12.09 2.00 -7.43
CA ASP A 61 -13.19 2.64 -8.13
C ASP A 61 -13.92 3.69 -7.27
N ILE A 62 -15.04 4.22 -7.78
CA ILE A 62 -15.85 5.24 -7.08
C ILE A 62 -16.47 4.75 -5.76
N GLU A 63 -16.60 3.44 -5.56
CA GLU A 63 -17.08 2.83 -4.33
C GLU A 63 -15.93 2.37 -3.42
N GLY A 64 -14.68 2.74 -3.73
CA GLY A 64 -13.50 2.33 -3.00
C GLY A 64 -13.10 0.86 -3.24
N LYS A 65 -13.64 0.18 -4.25
CA LYS A 65 -13.35 -1.23 -4.51
C LYS A 65 -12.10 -1.43 -5.37
N THR A 66 -11.30 -2.43 -5.03
CA THR A 66 -10.19 -2.91 -5.84
C THR A 66 -10.70 -3.65 -7.08
N ALA A 67 -9.83 -3.79 -8.08
CA ALA A 67 -10.07 -4.78 -9.13
C ALA A 67 -10.21 -6.18 -8.53
N LYS A 68 -10.94 -7.07 -9.23
CA LYS A 68 -11.05 -8.47 -8.82
C LYS A 68 -9.70 -9.15 -9.03
N ILE A 69 -9.14 -9.67 -7.96
CA ILE A 69 -7.92 -10.49 -7.98
C ILE A 69 -8.28 -11.96 -7.90
N PHE A 70 -7.47 -12.79 -8.54
CA PHE A 70 -7.66 -14.24 -8.59
C PHE A 70 -6.38 -14.94 -8.17
N THR A 71 -6.48 -15.88 -7.24
CA THR A 71 -5.39 -16.74 -6.78
C THR A 71 -5.72 -18.21 -7.05
N SER A 72 -4.72 -19.02 -7.34
CA SER A 72 -4.92 -20.45 -7.63
C SER A 72 -5.34 -21.26 -6.39
N THR A 73 -4.95 -20.82 -5.20
CA THR A 73 -5.23 -21.46 -3.91
C THR A 73 -5.68 -20.41 -2.88
N PRO A 74 -6.42 -20.81 -1.83
CA PRO A 74 -6.80 -19.89 -0.78
C PRO A 74 -5.56 -19.59 0.05
N MET A 75 -5.26 -18.31 0.24
CA MET A 75 -4.07 -17.86 0.96
C MET A 75 -4.33 -16.49 1.61
N PRO A 76 -3.59 -16.15 2.69
CA PRO A 76 -3.61 -14.81 3.25
C PRO A 76 -3.14 -13.76 2.22
N LEU A 77 -3.76 -12.59 2.28
CA LEU A 77 -3.39 -11.42 1.50
C LEU A 77 -3.13 -10.24 2.44
N THR A 78 -2.11 -9.46 2.13
CA THR A 78 -1.87 -8.18 2.79
C THR A 78 -2.26 -7.08 1.82
N ILE A 79 -3.15 -6.18 2.24
CA ILE A 79 -3.59 -5.02 1.47
C ILE A 79 -2.99 -3.79 2.14
N GLY A 80 -2.26 -2.99 1.37
CA GLY A 80 -1.69 -1.74 1.84
C GLY A 80 -1.63 -0.69 0.73
N SER A 81 -1.05 0.45 1.06
CA SER A 81 -0.59 1.41 0.06
C SER A 81 0.60 0.81 -0.68
N PRO A 82 0.84 1.17 -1.95
CA PRO A 82 2.10 0.84 -2.59
C PRO A 82 3.29 1.34 -1.75
N ASP A 83 4.41 0.63 -1.81
CA ASP A 83 5.69 1.10 -1.25
C ASP A 83 6.08 2.39 -1.99
N GLU A 84 5.62 3.53 -1.48
CA GLU A 84 5.98 4.84 -1.99
C GLU A 84 7.20 5.31 -1.21
N SER A 85 8.40 4.94 -1.64
CA SER A 85 9.60 5.64 -1.15
C SER A 85 9.55 7.09 -1.64
N LEU A 86 9.55 8.05 -0.74
CA LEU A 86 9.62 9.47 -1.06
C LEU A 86 11.07 9.94 -0.97
N ASP A 87 11.52 10.72 -1.95
CA ASP A 87 12.78 11.43 -1.92
C ASP A 87 12.51 12.84 -1.40
N GLU A 88 12.83 13.07 -0.13
CA GLU A 88 12.55 14.28 0.62
C GLU A 88 13.84 15.08 0.86
N GLN A 89 13.71 16.41 0.93
CA GLN A 89 14.83 17.29 1.23
C GLN A 89 14.31 18.50 2.00
N LEU A 90 14.96 18.82 3.12
CA LEU A 90 14.60 19.94 3.98
C LEU A 90 15.48 21.15 3.66
N ARG A 91 14.94 22.35 3.86
CA ARG A 91 15.68 23.60 3.70
C ARG A 91 15.61 24.44 4.97
N ALA A 92 16.76 24.74 5.54
CA ALA A 92 16.91 25.68 6.65
C ALA A 92 17.02 27.10 6.11
N ILE A 93 16.17 27.99 6.63
CA ILE A 93 16.19 29.42 6.33
C ILE A 93 16.12 30.21 7.64
N ASP A 94 16.74 31.38 7.66
CA ASP A 94 16.54 32.35 8.72
C ASP A 94 15.11 32.90 8.64
N GLU A 95 14.36 32.84 9.73
CA GLU A 95 12.94 33.26 9.74
C GLU A 95 12.78 34.78 9.53
N SER A 96 13.77 35.57 9.94
CA SER A 96 13.71 37.04 9.86
C SER A 96 14.11 37.56 8.49
N THR A 97 15.13 36.98 7.87
CA THR A 97 15.67 37.44 6.57
C THR A 97 15.20 36.59 5.40
N GLY A 98 14.77 35.34 5.63
CA GLY A 98 14.47 34.34 4.61
C GLY A 98 15.72 33.78 3.91
N GLU A 99 16.92 34.15 4.38
CA GLU A 99 18.18 33.69 3.79
C GLU A 99 18.47 32.23 4.16
N PRO A 100 19.12 31.46 3.27
CA PRO A 100 19.49 30.09 3.58
C PRO A 100 20.51 30.02 4.71
N LEU A 101 20.27 29.15 5.68
CA LEU A 101 21.24 28.85 6.74
C LEU A 101 22.23 27.82 6.19
N VAL A 102 23.44 28.27 5.86
CA VAL A 102 24.53 27.47 5.27
C VAL A 102 25.38 26.85 6.37
N GLU A 103 25.87 25.62 6.16
CA GLU A 103 26.66 24.86 7.15
C GLU A 103 25.98 24.76 8.52
N TYR A 104 24.64 24.70 8.52
CA TYR A 104 23.84 24.63 9.72
C TYR A 104 23.56 23.17 10.08
N ALA A 105 23.90 22.78 11.30
CA ALA A 105 23.78 21.39 11.74
C ALA A 105 22.31 20.95 11.75
N TYR A 106 22.05 19.72 11.31
CA TYR A 106 20.74 19.10 11.38
C TYR A 106 20.84 17.64 11.83
N TYR A 107 19.82 17.19 12.54
CA TYR A 107 19.61 15.79 12.89
C TYR A 107 18.14 15.46 12.65
N ALA A 108 17.86 14.73 11.58
CA ALA A 108 16.54 14.34 11.16
C ALA A 108 16.32 12.84 11.37
N LYS A 109 15.13 12.49 11.85
CA LYS A 109 14.71 11.10 12.07
C LYS A 109 13.33 10.87 11.48
N SER A 110 13.23 9.91 10.57
CA SER A 110 11.95 9.46 10.01
C SER A 110 11.20 8.54 10.97
N GLN A 111 9.90 8.36 10.73
CA GLN A 111 9.01 7.56 11.58
C GLN A 111 9.43 6.08 11.70
N ASP A 112 10.00 5.52 10.64
CA ASP A 112 10.57 4.16 10.62
C ASP A 112 11.90 4.04 11.40
N GLY A 113 12.40 5.16 11.92
CA GLY A 113 13.57 5.23 12.79
C GLY A 113 14.88 5.50 12.05
N GLN A 114 14.86 5.67 10.73
CA GLN A 114 16.06 6.03 9.97
C GLN A 114 16.51 7.45 10.33
N VAL A 115 17.83 7.62 10.47
CA VAL A 115 18.45 8.88 10.88
C VAL A 115 19.28 9.44 9.73
N TYR A 116 19.16 10.74 9.53
CA TYR A 116 19.91 11.55 8.58
C TYR A 116 20.46 12.76 9.32
N SER A 117 21.77 12.97 9.28
CA SER A 117 22.38 14.09 10.01
C SER A 117 23.58 14.63 9.27
N GLY A 118 23.92 15.89 9.54
CA GLY A 118 25.01 16.58 8.87
C GLY A 118 24.86 18.09 8.95
N PHE A 119 25.34 18.76 7.92
CA PHE A 119 25.27 20.21 7.78
C PHE A 119 24.61 20.59 6.45
N THR A 120 23.85 21.68 6.45
CA THR A 120 23.20 22.18 5.23
C THR A 120 24.20 22.74 4.21
N ASP A 121 23.84 22.68 2.94
CA ASP A 121 24.66 23.19 1.84
C ASP A 121 24.56 24.72 1.67
N ALA A 122 25.18 25.26 0.59
CA ALA A 122 25.16 26.69 0.26
C ALA A 122 23.75 27.26 -0.06
N GLN A 123 22.74 26.42 -0.22
CA GLN A 123 21.34 26.79 -0.40
C GLN A 123 20.51 26.52 0.86
N GLY A 124 21.13 26.09 1.96
CA GLY A 124 20.48 25.70 3.20
C GLY A 124 19.79 24.35 3.11
N LEU A 125 20.11 23.52 2.11
CA LEU A 125 19.47 22.21 1.92
C LEU A 125 20.19 21.13 2.72
N THR A 126 19.43 20.22 3.31
CA THR A 126 19.95 18.97 3.87
C THR A 126 20.34 18.00 2.75
N GLU A 127 21.01 16.92 3.10
CA GLU A 127 21.08 15.76 2.19
C GLU A 127 19.68 15.24 1.85
N ARG A 128 19.62 14.47 0.76
CA ARG A 128 18.39 13.81 0.28
C ARG A 128 18.06 12.65 1.21
N MET A 129 16.84 12.62 1.69
CA MET A 129 16.32 11.64 2.65
C MET A 129 15.32 10.75 1.93
N VAL A 130 15.48 9.43 2.02
CA VAL A 130 14.49 8.50 1.47
C VAL A 130 13.61 7.99 2.60
N THR A 131 12.32 8.29 2.55
CA THR A 131 11.37 7.87 3.59
C THR A 131 10.31 6.94 3.01
N GLN A 132 9.73 6.09 3.86
CA GLN A 132 8.66 5.18 3.43
C GLN A 132 7.28 5.84 3.59
N GLY A 133 6.60 6.04 2.46
CA GLY A 133 5.29 6.66 2.38
C GLY A 133 5.28 8.13 2.82
N LYS A 134 4.08 8.69 2.99
CA LYS A 134 3.89 9.95 3.74
C LYS A 134 4.17 9.70 5.22
N SER A 135 5.44 9.72 5.59
CA SER A 135 5.89 9.56 6.97
C SER A 135 6.30 10.90 7.57
N GLU A 136 6.20 11.01 8.89
CA GLU A 136 6.61 12.21 9.61
C GLU A 136 8.13 12.20 9.81
N ILE A 137 8.78 13.35 9.58
CA ILE A 137 10.19 13.58 9.91
C ILE A 137 10.26 14.53 11.10
N THR A 138 10.92 14.09 12.17
CA THR A 138 11.33 14.98 13.27
C THR A 138 12.73 15.50 12.99
N VAL A 139 12.93 16.82 13.06
CA VAL A 139 14.23 17.45 12.80
C VAL A 139 14.66 18.32 13.98
N LEU A 140 15.91 18.16 14.40
CA LEU A 140 16.63 19.07 15.28
C LEU A 140 17.58 19.91 14.43
N TRP A 141 17.83 21.14 14.87
CA TRP A 141 18.70 22.09 14.17
C TRP A 141 19.76 22.67 15.11
N GLY A 142 20.85 23.17 14.54
CA GLY A 142 21.88 23.92 15.27
C GLY A 142 22.49 23.13 16.44
N ASP A 143 22.58 23.76 17.61
CA ASP A 143 23.24 23.21 18.79
C ASP A 143 22.61 21.88 19.27
N GLU A 144 21.28 21.74 19.16
CA GLU A 144 20.59 20.50 19.52
C GLU A 144 20.92 19.36 18.56
N ALA A 145 21.02 19.67 17.27
CA ALA A 145 21.46 18.71 16.26
C ALA A 145 22.91 18.31 16.48
N LEU A 146 23.81 19.28 16.72
CA LEU A 146 25.23 19.05 16.91
C LEU A 146 25.49 18.17 18.14
N ALA A 147 24.87 18.48 19.27
CA ALA A 147 24.96 17.66 20.48
C ALA A 147 24.49 16.21 20.25
N ARG A 148 23.49 16.02 19.37
CA ARG A 148 23.01 14.69 19.02
C ARG A 148 23.97 13.94 18.10
N ILE A 149 24.53 14.62 17.10
CA ILE A 149 25.55 14.07 16.19
C ILE A 149 26.77 13.61 16.99
N GLU A 150 27.30 14.43 17.89
CA GLU A 150 28.48 14.10 18.70
C GLU A 150 28.26 12.91 19.63
N LYS A 151 27.02 12.75 20.12
CA LYS A 151 26.65 11.62 20.97
C LYS A 151 26.54 10.31 20.20
N ASP A 152 26.13 10.37 18.94
CA ASP A 152 25.89 9.22 18.08
C ASP A 152 27.12 8.86 17.20
N ALA A 153 28.21 9.65 17.29
CA ALA A 153 29.50 9.44 16.62
C ALA A 153 30.47 8.52 17.40
#